data_AF-A0A931WWS7-F1
#
_entry.id   AF-A0A931WWS7-F1
#
_cell.length_a   1.000
_cell.length_b   1.000
_cell.length_c   1.000
_cell.angle_alpha   90.00
_cell.angle_beta   90.00
_cell.angle_gamma   90.00
#
_symmetry.space_group_name_H-M   'P 1'
#
loop_
_entity.id
_entity.type
_entity.pdbx_description
1 polymer ?
#
loop_
_entity_poly.entity_id
_entity_poly.type
_entity_poly.pdbx_seq_one_letter_code
_entity_poly.pdbx_strand_id
1 'polypeptide(L)'
;MSKRMTVIFEDEALYTALKVEAARKGRYAKDIVAEAVSEWLEAREDEELRADLEERRTEWKEKGGRSWAAVERDMEQTVSRREKEAKATSV
;
A
#
# COMPACT_ATOMS: atom_id res chain seq x y z
N MET A 1 -3.21 20.25 -11.67
CA MET A 1 -3.86 20.34 -13.00
C MET A 1 -4.99 19.32 -13.05
N SER A 2 -6.24 19.72 -13.30
CA SER A 2 -7.38 18.79 -13.40
C SER A 2 -7.60 18.34 -14.86
N LYS A 3 -7.71 17.03 -15.09
CA LYS A 3 -8.13 16.46 -16.38
C LYS A 3 -9.62 16.14 -16.35
N ARG A 4 -10.31 16.27 -17.49
CA ARG A 4 -11.74 15.96 -17.62
C ARG A 4 -11.92 14.61 -18.31
N MET A 5 -12.85 13.81 -17.81
CA MET A 5 -13.27 12.53 -18.38
C MET A 5 -14.80 12.45 -18.34
N THR A 6 -15.41 11.94 -19.40
CA THR A 6 -16.86 11.68 -19.46
C THR A 6 -17.09 10.19 -19.22
N VAL A 7 -17.98 9.86 -18.29
CA VAL A 7 -18.38 8.49 -17.97
C VAL A 7 -19.87 8.35 -18.28
N ILE A 8 -20.23 7.27 -18.95
CA ILE A 8 -21.62 6.93 -19.27
C ILE A 8 -22.04 5.80 -18.34
N PHE A 9 -23.16 5.99 -17.64
CA PHE A 9 -23.81 4.94 -16.86
C PHE A 9 -24.91 4.34 -17.73
N GLU A 10 -24.71 3.11 -18.20
CA GLU A 10 -25.74 2.39 -18.98
C GLU A 10 -26.93 1.97 -18.11
N ASP A 11 -26.68 1.74 -16.82
CA ASP A 11 -27.70 1.48 -15.81
C ASP A 11 -28.26 2.79 -15.25
N GLU A 12 -29.50 3.11 -15.61
CA GLU A 12 -30.22 4.28 -15.13
C GLU A 12 -30.47 4.24 -13.61
N ALA A 13 -30.66 3.05 -13.03
CA ALA A 13 -30.87 2.90 -11.60
C ALA A 13 -29.59 3.28 -10.83
N LEU A 14 -28.42 2.88 -11.33
CA LEU A 14 -27.13 3.25 -10.75
C LEU A 14 -26.89 4.76 -10.83
N TYR A 15 -27.16 5.38 -11.98
CA TYR A 15 -27.07 6.84 -12.14
C TYR A 15 -27.97 7.58 -11.14
N THR A 16 -29.20 7.09 -10.98
CA THR A 16 -30.17 7.67 -10.05
C THR A 16 -29.72 7.50 -8.60
N ALA A 17 -29.27 6.31 -8.22
CA ALA A 17 -28.77 6.03 -6.88
C ALA A 17 -27.58 6.93 -6.53
N LEU A 18 -26.63 7.11 -7.45
CA LEU A 18 -25.49 8.02 -7.27
C LEU A 18 -25.95 9.46 -7.04
N LYS A 19 -26.92 9.96 -7.81
CA LYS A 19 -27.47 11.30 -7.62
C LYS A 19 -28.16 11.48 -6.27
N VAL A 20 -28.96 10.49 -5.86
CA VAL A 20 -29.66 10.52 -4.57
C VAL A 20 -28.63 10.57 -3.43
N GLU A 21 -27.60 9.73 -3.48
CA GLU A 21 -26.56 9.72 -2.46
C GLU A 21 -25.71 11.00 -2.46
N ALA A 22 -25.41 11.56 -3.63
CA ALA A 22 -24.76 12.85 -3.75
C ALA A 22 -25.57 13.97 -3.06
N ALA A 23 -26.88 14.03 -3.32
CA ALA A 23 -27.78 14.99 -2.70
C ALA A 23 -27.89 14.76 -1.18
N ARG A 24 -28.05 13.50 -0.75
CA ARG A 24 -28.17 13.12 0.66
C ARG A 24 -26.94 13.49 1.49
N LYS A 25 -25.75 13.32 0.91
CA LYS A 25 -24.47 13.64 1.57
C LYS A 25 -24.03 15.09 1.37
N GLY A 26 -24.73 15.87 0.53
CA GLY A 26 -24.33 17.24 0.18
C GLY A 26 -22.99 17.29 -0.57
N ARG A 27 -22.70 16.28 -1.39
CA ARG A 27 -21.42 16.13 -2.11
C ARG A 27 -21.65 16.14 -3.63
N TYR A 28 -20.62 16.48 -4.40
CA TYR A 28 -20.71 16.35 -5.85
C TYR A 28 -20.55 14.89 -6.27
N ALA A 29 -21.35 14.43 -7.24
CA ALA A 29 -21.24 13.08 -7.78
C ALA A 29 -19.84 12.76 -8.33
N LYS A 30 -19.14 13.77 -8.89
CA LYS A 30 -17.76 13.61 -9.38
C LYS A 30 -16.78 13.22 -8.26
N ASP A 31 -17.00 13.69 -7.03
CA ASP A 31 -16.09 13.43 -5.91
C ASP A 31 -16.33 12.01 -5.38
N ILE A 32 -17.60 11.59 -5.32
CA ILE A 32 -17.96 10.21 -4.97
C ILE A 32 -17.39 9.21 -5.99
N VAL A 33 -17.52 9.52 -7.28
CA VAL A 33 -16.96 8.68 -8.35
C VAL A 33 -15.43 8.65 -8.29
N ALA A 34 -14.78 9.79 -8.03
CA ALA A 34 -13.34 9.85 -7.91
C ALA A 34 -12.83 8.96 -6.75
N GLU A 35 -13.47 9.04 -5.58
CA GLU A 35 -13.15 8.18 -4.43
C GLU A 35 -13.36 6.70 -4.76
N ALA A 36 -14.52 6.34 -5.31
CA ALA A 36 -14.80 4.95 -5.66
C ALA A 36 -13.81 4.37 -6.69
N VAL A 37 -13.38 5.17 -7.68
CA VAL A 37 -12.38 4.77 -8.66
C VAL A 37 -11.00 4.65 -8.02
N SER A 38 -10.62 5.57 -7.13
CA SER A 38 -9.37 5.47 -6.37
C SER A 38 -9.31 4.21 -5.53
N GLU A 39 -10.34 3.94 -4.72
CA GLU A 39 -10.41 2.73 -3.89
C GLU A 39 -10.38 1.46 -4.74
N TRP A 40 -11.08 1.46 -5.88
CA TRP A 40 -11.05 0.32 -6.81
C TRP A 40 -9.66 0.08 -7.40
N LEU A 41 -8.94 1.13 -7.79
CA LEU A 41 -7.58 1.02 -8.32
C LEU A 41 -6.60 0.55 -7.25
N GLU A 42 -6.65 1.12 -6.04
CA GLU A 42 -5.82 0.69 -4.91
C GLU A 42 -6.08 -0.79 -4.58
N ALA A 43 -7.33 -1.24 -4.60
CA ALA A 43 -7.67 -2.65 -4.39
C ALA A 43 -7.12 -3.57 -5.49
N ARG A 44 -7.06 -3.09 -6.75
CA ARG A 44 -6.43 -3.84 -7.86
C ARG A 44 -4.92 -3.91 -7.68
N GLU A 45 -4.28 -2.80 -7.32
CA GLU A 45 -2.84 -2.76 -7.05
C GLU A 45 -2.46 -3.68 -5.88
N ASP A 46 -3.26 -3.71 -4.81
CA ASP A 46 -3.10 -4.64 -3.70
C ASP A 46 -3.22 -6.11 -4.11
N GLU A 47 -4.15 -6.44 -5.02
CA GLU A 47 -4.32 -7.79 -5.56
C GLU A 47 -3.07 -8.23 -6.34
N GLU A 48 -2.54 -7.35 -7.19
CA GLU A 48 -1.31 -7.59 -7.96
C GLU A 48 -0.09 -7.73 -7.03
N LEU A 49 0.07 -6.81 -6.07
CA LEU A 49 1.16 -6.84 -5.10
C LEU A 49 1.14 -8.11 -4.24
N ARG A 50 -0.04 -8.63 -3.86
CA ARG A 50 -0.12 -9.89 -3.10
C ARG A 50 0.44 -11.08 -3.88
N ALA A 51 0.16 -11.15 -5.18
CA ALA A 51 0.71 -12.21 -6.03
C ALA A 51 2.24 -12.13 -6.09
N ASP A 52 2.78 -10.93 -6.32
CA ASP A 52 4.22 -10.68 -6.34
C ASP A 52 4.87 -10.99 -4.98
N LEU A 53 4.25 -10.58 -3.88
CA LEU A 53 4.77 -10.81 -2.53
C LEU A 53 4.91 -12.29 -2.19
N GLU A 54 3.99 -13.14 -2.65
CA GLU A 54 4.08 -14.59 -2.40
C GLU A 54 5.19 -15.25 -3.22
N GLU A 55 5.43 -14.80 -4.46
CA GLU A 55 6.60 -15.21 -5.24
C GLU A 55 7.89 -14.82 -4.51
N ARG A 56 8.01 -13.55 -4.09
CA ARG A 56 9.19 -13.05 -3.37
C ARG A 56 9.39 -13.72 -2.03
N ARG A 57 8.30 -14.04 -1.31
CA ARG A 57 8.35 -14.79 -0.05
C ARG A 57 8.91 -16.19 -0.27
N THR A 58 8.54 -16.84 -1.38
CA THR A 58 9.03 -18.17 -1.74
C THR A 58 10.52 -18.11 -2.07
N GLU A 59 10.93 -17.20 -2.94
CA GLU A 59 12.33 -16.97 -3.30
C GLU A 59 13.19 -16.67 -2.04
N TRP A 60 12.69 -15.80 -1.16
CA TRP A 60 13.36 -15.46 0.10
C TRP A 60 13.56 -16.68 0.99
N LYS A 61 12.56 -17.58 1.12
CA LYS A 61 12.70 -18.83 1.88
C LYS A 61 13.75 -19.75 1.27
N GLU A 62 13.72 -19.93 -0.05
CA GLU A 62 14.67 -20.78 -0.78
C GLU A 62 16.12 -20.30 -0.62
N LYS A 63 16.33 -18.98 -0.58
CA LYS A 63 17.65 -18.36 -0.38
C LYS A 63 18.10 -18.30 1.09
N GLY A 64 17.39 -18.96 2.01
CA GLY A 64 17.74 -18.99 3.44
C GLY A 64 17.38 -17.70 4.19
N GLY A 65 16.30 -17.04 3.78
CA GLY A 65 15.81 -15.81 4.36
C GLY A 65 15.59 -15.89 5.88
N ARG A 66 15.97 -14.82 6.58
CA ARG A 66 15.91 -14.70 8.05
C ARG A 66 14.86 -13.68 8.46
N SER A 67 14.03 -13.99 9.46
CA SER A 67 13.02 -13.07 9.98
C SER A 67 13.64 -11.73 10.39
N TRP A 68 12.89 -10.63 10.23
CA TRP A 68 13.35 -9.29 10.64
C TRP A 68 13.87 -9.26 12.08
N ALA A 69 13.13 -9.86 13.04
CA ALA A 69 13.55 -9.91 14.44
C ALA A 69 14.89 -10.65 14.69
N ALA A 70 15.28 -11.58 13.82
CA ALA A 70 16.60 -12.24 13.92
C ALA A 70 17.70 -11.34 13.36
N VAL A 71 17.43 -10.67 12.23
CA VAL A 71 18.34 -9.70 11.60
C VAL A 71 18.56 -8.49 12.50
N GLU A 72 17.50 -7.94 13.09
CA GLU A 72 17.54 -6.80 13.99
C GLU A 72 18.41 -7.05 15.22
N ARG A 73 18.25 -8.22 15.87
CA ARG A 73 19.10 -8.63 17.00
C ARG A 73 20.58 -8.75 16.60
N ASP A 74 20.86 -9.36 15.45
CA ASP A 74 22.22 -9.52 14.93
C ASP A 74 22.87 -8.16 14.62
N MET A 75 22.08 -7.24 14.04
CA MET A 75 22.50 -5.87 13.78
C MET A 75 22.80 -5.10 15.07
N GLU A 76 21.91 -5.15 16.06
CA GLU A 76 22.07 -4.45 17.35
C GLU A 76 23.34 -4.94 18.08
N GLN A 77 23.59 -6.25 18.07
CA GLN A 77 24.81 -6.83 18.62
C GLN A 77 26.06 -6.37 17.87
N THR A 78 25.98 -6.30 16.53
CA THR A 78 27.09 -5.84 15.69
C THR A 78 27.43 -4.36 15.93
N VAL A 79 26.42 -3.50 16.03
CA VAL A 79 26.58 -2.08 16.36
C VAL A 79 27.20 -1.93 17.75
N SER A 80 26.64 -2.60 18.75
CA SER A 80 27.15 -2.57 20.12
C SER A 80 28.61 -3.03 20.24
N ARG A 81 29.00 -4.04 19.45
CA ARG A 81 30.38 -4.52 19.41
C ARG A 81 31.32 -3.46 18.83
N ARG A 82 30.96 -2.86 17.69
CA ARG A 82 31.76 -1.80 17.06
C ARG A 82 31.93 -0.59 17.95
N GLU A 83 30.88 -0.19 18.68
CA GLU A 83 30.96 0.91 19.65
C GLU A 83 31.93 0.61 20.80
N LYS A 84 31.94 -0.64 21.30
CA LYS A 84 32.89 -1.07 22.34
C LYS A 84 34.33 -1.10 21.82
N GLU A 85 34.55 -1.63 20.62
CA GLU A 85 35.86 -1.66 19.96
C GLU A 85 36.39 -0.24 19.68
N ALA A 86 35.54 0.68 19.23
CA ALA A 86 35.89 2.08 19.02
C ALA A 86 36.24 2.80 20.33
N LYS A 87 35.49 2.56 21.41
CA LYS A 87 35.80 3.11 22.74
C LYS A 87 37.10 2.55 23.31
N ALA A 88 37.39 1.27 23.11
CA ALA A 88 38.63 0.64 23.57
C ALA A 88 39.87 1.11 22.79
N THR A 89 39.71 1.50 21.51
CA THR A 89 40.80 2.04 20.68
C THR A 89 41.03 3.54 20.93
N SER A 90 40.08 4.23 21.57
CA SER A 90 40.15 5.66 21.91
C SER A 90 40.83 5.94 23.27
N VAL A 91 41.23 4.90 24.01
CA VAL A 91 41.95 4.97 25.30
C VAL A 91 43.40 4.58 25.09
#